data_AF-A0AAQ0V708-F1
#
_entry.id   AF-A0AAQ0V708-F1
#
_cell.length_a   1.000
_cell.length_b   1.000
_cell.length_c   1.000
_cell.angle_alpha   90.00
_cell.angle_beta   90.00
_cell.angle_gamma   90.00
#
_symmetry.space_group_name_H-M   'P 1'
#
loop_
_entity.id
_entity.type
_entity.pdbx_description
1 polymer ?
#
loop_
_entity_poly.entity_id
_entity_poly.type
_entity_poly.pdbx_seq_one_letter_code
_entity_poly.pdbx_strand_id
1 'polypeptide(L)'
;MKKLKVTIAHLEEHCDGIVRGTQVTYQIIQDGRVLVEDTLSGKASHPFSKTYDVNASDAVISVTHDRHDLSWLTIAAEFVE
;
A
#
# COMPACT_ATOMS: atom_id res chain seq x y z
N MET A 1 13.36 -16.25 2.07
CA MET A 1 12.46 -15.25 1.46
C MET A 1 11.13 -15.35 2.18
N LYS A 2 10.48 -14.22 2.42
CA LYS A 2 9.15 -14.15 3.04
C LYS A 2 8.16 -13.59 2.03
N LYS A 3 6.89 -13.98 2.16
CA LYS A 3 5.81 -13.35 1.42
C LYS A 3 5.27 -12.17 2.22
N LEU A 4 5.23 -11.02 1.57
CA LEU A 4 4.68 -9.79 2.12
C LEU A 4 3.42 -9.45 1.33
N LYS A 5 2.28 -9.39 2.01
CA LYS A 5 1.00 -8.97 1.44
C LYS A 5 0.79 -7.50 1.78
N VAL A 6 0.54 -6.70 0.76
CA VAL A 6 0.13 -5.30 0.89
C VAL A 6 -1.34 -5.19 0.51
N THR A 7 -2.15 -4.62 1.40
CA THR A 7 -3.57 -4.39 1.20
C THR A 7 -3.85 -2.89 1.11
N ILE A 8 -4.52 -2.47 0.04
CA ILE A 8 -4.89 -1.09 -0.25
C ILE A 8 -6.41 -0.99 -0.29
N ALA A 9 -6.98 -0.01 0.41
CA ALA A 9 -8.40 0.29 0.39
C ALA A 9 -8.64 1.79 0.25
N HIS A 10 -9.77 2.14 -0.38
CA HIS A 10 -10.21 3.51 -0.63
C HIS A 10 -9.21 4.34 -1.46
N LEU A 11 -8.56 3.71 -2.45
CA LEU A 11 -7.78 4.44 -3.46
C LEU A 11 -8.74 5.07 -4.47
N GLU A 12 -9.23 6.25 -4.14
CA GLU A 12 -10.17 7.02 -4.94
C GLU A 12 -10.20 8.49 -4.52
N GLU A 13 -10.58 9.35 -5.46
CA GLU A 13 -10.86 10.76 -5.22
C GLU A 13 -12.37 11.00 -5.33
N HIS A 14 -12.89 11.89 -4.48
CA HIS A 14 -14.27 12.31 -4.49
C HIS A 14 -14.32 13.76 -4.96
N CYS A 15 -14.84 13.99 -6.17
CA CYS A 15 -14.94 15.33 -6.77
C CYS A 15 -16.37 15.56 -7.25
N ASP A 16 -17.08 16.53 -6.66
CA ASP A 16 -18.45 16.91 -7.04
C ASP A 16 -19.44 15.72 -7.12
N GLY A 17 -19.34 14.79 -6.16
CA GLY A 17 -20.16 13.58 -6.12
C GLY A 17 -19.72 12.45 -7.06
N ILE A 18 -18.63 12.65 -7.81
CA ILE A 18 -18.02 11.63 -8.68
C ILE A 18 -16.87 10.96 -7.92
N VAL A 19 -16.94 9.63 -7.81
CA VAL A 19 -15.84 8.80 -7.30
C VAL A 19 -14.99 8.32 -8.46
N ARG A 20 -13.72 8.73 -8.50
CA ARG A 20 -12.78 8.33 -9.55
C ARG A 20 -11.56 7.63 -8.97
N GLY A 21 -11.02 6.67 -9.73
CA GLY A 21 -9.74 6.06 -9.39
C GLY A 21 -8.60 7.08 -9.44
N THR A 22 -7.51 6.78 -8.77
CA THR A 22 -6.33 7.64 -8.69
C THR A 22 -5.07 6.79 -8.55
N GLN A 23 -3.92 7.44 -8.34
CA GLN A 23 -2.63 6.78 -8.19
C GLN A 23 -2.04 7.01 -6.80
N VAL A 24 -1.36 5.99 -6.27
CA VAL A 24 -0.52 6.08 -5.07
C VAL A 24 0.81 5.36 -5.29
N THR A 25 1.89 5.98 -4.85
CA THR A 25 3.19 5.34 -4.67
C THR A 25 3.39 5.08 -3.18
N TYR A 26 3.77 3.84 -2.83
CA TYR A 26 3.97 3.44 -1.45
C TYR A 26 5.26 2.64 -1.28
N GLN A 27 5.80 2.68 -0.07
CA GLN A 27 6.98 1.94 0.34
C GLN A 27 6.69 1.12 1.60
N ILE A 28 7.21 -0.11 1.62
CA ILE A 28 7.28 -0.93 2.83
C ILE A 28 8.72 -0.95 3.31
N ILE A 29 8.95 -0.46 4.52
CA ILE A 29 10.29 -0.23 5.08
C ILE A 29 10.50 -1.12 6.30
N GLN A 30 11.64 -1.80 6.37
CA GLN A 30 12.10 -2.58 7.51
C GLN A 30 13.52 -2.14 7.87
N ASP A 31 13.76 -1.78 9.14
CA ASP A 31 15.08 -1.35 9.64
C ASP A 31 15.75 -0.24 8.78
N GLY A 32 14.96 0.71 8.29
CA GLY A 32 15.43 1.80 7.42
C GLY A 32 15.72 1.41 5.97
N ARG A 33 15.49 0.14 5.59
CA ARG A 33 15.62 -0.37 4.22
C ARG A 33 14.25 -0.53 3.57
N VAL A 34 14.14 -0.08 2.32
CA VAL A 34 12.96 -0.35 1.47
C VAL A 34 12.96 -1.83 1.06
N LEU A 35 11.92 -2.56 1.47
CA LEU A 35 11.65 -3.94 1.03
C LEU A 35 10.86 -3.95 -0.30
N VAL A 36 9.90 -3.05 -0.42
CA VAL A 36 9.03 -2.87 -1.59
C VAL A 36 8.85 -1.38 -1.83
N GLU A 37 8.96 -0.96 -3.08
CA GLU A 37 8.45 0.29 -3.61
C GLU A 37 7.59 -0.04 -4.82
N ASP A 38 6.34 0.44 -4.83
CA ASP A 38 5.44 0.18 -5.95
C ASP A 38 4.47 1.34 -6.14
N THR A 39 3.91 1.42 -7.35
CA THR A 39 2.90 2.39 -7.72
C THR A 39 1.66 1.67 -8.22
N LEU A 40 0.52 1.95 -7.60
CA LEU A 40 -0.78 1.44 -8.02
C LEU A 40 -1.61 2.58 -8.60
N SER A 41 -2.12 2.40 -9.81
CA SER A 41 -3.09 3.28 -10.44
C SER A 41 -4.40 2.53 -10.66
N GLY A 42 -5.51 3.10 -10.23
CA GLY A 42 -6.83 2.49 -10.35
C GLY A 42 -7.80 2.94 -9.27
N LYS A 43 -8.90 2.21 -9.13
CA LYS A 43 -9.91 2.44 -8.09
C LYS A 43 -10.01 1.22 -7.18
N ALA A 44 -9.72 1.40 -5.89
CA ALA A 44 -9.84 0.33 -4.88
C ALA A 44 -10.90 0.69 -3.82
N SER A 45 -12.15 0.88 -4.24
CA SER A 45 -13.26 1.16 -3.30
C SER A 45 -13.46 0.03 -2.28
N HIS A 46 -13.08 -1.21 -2.66
CA HIS A 46 -12.96 -2.36 -1.78
C HIS A 46 -11.48 -2.75 -1.64
N PRO A 47 -11.07 -3.41 -0.54
CA PRO A 47 -9.70 -3.81 -0.32
C PRO A 47 -9.15 -4.66 -1.48
N PHE A 48 -8.04 -4.21 -2.05
CA PHE A 48 -7.23 -4.92 -3.03
C PHE A 48 -5.94 -5.37 -2.36
N SER A 49 -5.42 -6.55 -2.70
CA SER A 49 -4.15 -7.03 -2.14
C SER A 49 -3.18 -7.48 -3.23
N LYS A 50 -1.90 -7.20 -3.01
CA LYS A 50 -0.79 -7.67 -3.84
C LYS A 50 0.29 -8.28 -2.95
N THR A 51 0.87 -9.39 -3.40
CA THR A 51 1.89 -10.13 -2.65
C THR A 51 3.25 -9.97 -3.33
N TYR A 52 4.30 -9.86 -2.52
CA TYR A 52 5.68 -9.72 -2.94
C TYR A 52 6.54 -10.78 -2.24
N ASP A 53 7.50 -11.34 -2.97
CA ASP A 53 8.58 -12.12 -2.37
C ASP A 53 9.71 -11.18 -1.96
N VAL A 54 9.99 -11.08 -0.67
CA VAL A 54 10.98 -10.16 -0.11
C VAL A 54 12.04 -10.89 0.69
N ASN A 55 13.23 -10.30 0.75
CA ASN A 55 14.26 -10.69 1.70
C ASN A 55 14.13 -9.83 2.96
N ALA A 56 13.35 -10.31 3.92
CA ALA A 56 13.00 -9.61 5.14
C ALA A 56 13.40 -10.40 6.39
N SER A 57 13.67 -9.68 7.48
CA SER A 57 13.93 -10.23 8.82
C SER A 57 12.62 -10.43 9.61
N ASP A 58 12.72 -10.75 10.91
CA ASP A 58 11.59 -10.76 11.85
C ASP A 58 11.31 -9.37 12.47
N ALA A 59 12.00 -8.31 12.03
CA ALA A 59 11.79 -6.96 12.52
C ALA A 59 10.45 -6.37 12.05
N VAL A 60 9.99 -5.34 12.76
CA VAL A 60 8.75 -4.61 12.44
C VAL A 60 8.89 -3.89 11.10
N ILE A 61 7.81 -3.90 10.32
CA ILE A 61 7.69 -3.15 9.07
C ILE A 61 6.86 -1.88 9.27
N SER A 62 7.12 -0.88 8.44
CA SER A 62 6.35 0.36 8.38
C SER A 62 5.91 0.65 6.95
N VAL A 63 4.78 1.34 6.81
CA VAL A 63 4.20 1.71 5.52
C VAL A 63 4.28 3.23 5.38
N THR A 64 4.72 3.71 4.22
CA THR A 64 4.65 5.13 3.85
C THR A 64 4.09 5.26 2.44
N HIS A 65 3.47 6.41 2.12
CA HIS A 65 2.90 6.68 0.81
C HIS A 65 2.86 8.18 0.50
N ASP A 66 2.72 8.54 -0.76
CA ASP A 66 2.74 9.93 -1.24
C ASP A 66 1.36 10.64 -1.18
N ARG A 67 0.27 9.88 -1.06
CA ARG A 67 -1.11 10.41 -1.00
C ARG A 67 -1.60 10.82 0.38
N HIS A 68 -0.88 11.72 1.05
CA HIS A 68 -1.29 12.26 2.35
C HIS A 68 -2.55 13.15 2.27
N ASP A 69 -2.92 13.60 1.06
CA ASP A 69 -4.16 14.33 0.76
C ASP A 69 -5.41 13.45 0.89
N LEU A 70 -5.28 12.13 0.70
CA LEU A 70 -6.39 11.18 0.79
C LEU A 70 -6.51 10.64 2.22
N SER A 71 -7.19 11.36 3.10
CA SER A 71 -7.34 10.96 4.51
C SER A 71 -8.10 9.64 4.73
N TRP A 72 -8.80 9.14 3.72
CA TRP A 72 -9.51 7.86 3.74
C TRP A 72 -8.70 6.69 3.15
N LEU A 73 -7.59 6.97 2.44
CA LEU A 73 -6.74 5.93 1.89
C LEU A 73 -6.15 5.10 3.02
N THR A 74 -6.26 3.78 2.91
CA THR A 74 -5.63 2.85 3.85
C THR A 74 -4.68 1.94 3.10
N ILE A 75 -3.44 1.87 3.57
CA ILE A 75 -2.44 0.91 3.10
C ILE A 75 -1.90 0.17 4.32
N ALA A 76 -2.05 -1.14 4.31
CA ALA A 76 -1.55 -2.04 5.33
C ALA A 76 -0.62 -3.07 4.71
N ALA A 77 0.34 -3.56 5.50
CA ALA A 77 1.23 -4.62 5.07
C ALA A 77 1.42 -5.64 6.19
N GLU A 78 1.46 -6.91 5.82
CA GLU A 78 1.63 -8.03 6.73
C GLU A 78 2.47 -9.13 6.06
N PHE A 79 3.32 -9.80 6.84
CA PHE A 79 3.92 -11.04 6.37
C PHE A 79 2.87 -12.15 6.41
N VAL A 80 2.85 -12.98 5.37
CA VAL A 80 1.95 -14.14 5.26
C VAL A 80 2.78 -15.42 5.21
N GLU A 81 2.32 -16.46 5.91
CA GLU A 81 2.94 -17.80 5.93
C GLU A 81 2.81 -18.53 4.58
#